data_AF-A0A8K0M6J0-F1
#
_entry.id   AF-A0A8K0M6J0-F1
#
_cell.length_a   1.000
_cell.length_b   1.000
_cell.length_c   1.000
_cell.angle_alpha   90.00
_cell.angle_beta   90.00
_cell.angle_gamma   90.00
#
_symmetry.space_group_name_H-M   'P 1'
#
loop_
_entity.id
_entity.type
_entity.pdbx_description
1 polymer ?
#
loop_
_entity_poly.entity_id
_entity_poly.type
_entity_poly.pdbx_seq_one_letter_code
_entity_poly.pdbx_strand_id
1 'polypeptide(L)'
;MPYDEWQLDDNIPFDKLEYVISIAAGSRRNGDKAMKSSLDNVGAEVQITEEVSITAIANVYQGKKILAFLLDEREAEIQITEKVIKAAIQELTRNEEKMLLLFDKRGAEIQITEDMMKAAIEDTPGGKVKVAILADDRATKVQITEEVLKAAIENNYQGRQMIVFLLDRCESRMFITEQIIKDAAAKVLSRKEEFDKYGSYIGFAGAFQAQLEDSNELLELLLDRRGA
;
A
#
# COMPACT_ATOMS: atom_id res chain seq x y z
N MET A 1 35.73 5.20 17.41
CA MET A 1 35.70 6.51 16.73
C MET A 1 34.26 6.98 16.77
N PRO A 2 33.93 8.16 17.32
CA PRO A 2 32.57 8.65 17.32
C PRO A 2 32.22 9.06 15.88
N TYR A 3 31.06 8.59 15.40
CA TYR A 3 30.54 8.91 14.09
C TYR A 3 30.24 10.42 14.00
N ASP A 4 30.77 11.04 12.95
CA ASP A 4 30.56 12.45 12.62
C ASP A 4 29.08 12.82 12.67
N GLU A 5 28.77 13.84 13.46
CA GLU A 5 27.46 14.49 13.50
C GLU A 5 27.19 15.14 12.14
N TRP A 6 25.97 14.99 11.63
CA TRP A 6 25.58 15.60 10.38
C TRP A 6 25.45 17.12 10.59
N GLN A 7 26.43 17.88 10.13
CA GLN A 7 26.44 19.34 10.16
C GLN A 7 26.22 19.88 8.75
N LEU A 8 25.24 20.78 8.61
CA LEU A 8 24.99 21.52 7.38
C LEU A 8 25.97 22.68 7.26
N ASP A 9 26.53 22.88 6.07
CA ASP A 9 27.32 24.08 5.74
C ASP A 9 26.37 25.28 5.61
N ASP A 10 26.63 26.34 6.37
CA ASP A 10 25.82 27.57 6.40
C ASP A 10 25.75 28.32 5.05
N ASN A 11 26.57 27.93 4.06
CA ASN A 11 26.64 28.56 2.72
C ASN A 11 25.82 27.85 1.62
N ILE A 12 24.91 26.93 1.96
CA ILE A 12 24.09 26.27 0.92
C ILE A 12 23.09 27.28 0.32
N PRO A 13 23.13 27.52 -1.01
CA PRO A 13 22.17 28.39 -1.67
C PRO A 13 20.72 27.94 -1.44
N PHE A 14 19.80 28.91 -1.30
CA PHE A 14 18.37 28.68 -1.07
C PHE A 14 17.72 27.70 -2.07
N ASP A 15 18.14 27.74 -3.34
CA ASP A 15 17.68 26.84 -4.41
C ASP A 15 18.12 25.38 -4.22
N LYS A 16 18.99 25.09 -3.25
CA LYS A 16 19.45 23.74 -2.89
C LYS A 16 18.88 23.23 -1.57
N LEU A 17 18.01 23.98 -0.89
CA LEU A 17 17.45 23.56 0.40
C LEU A 17 16.53 22.34 0.29
N GLU A 18 15.72 22.25 -0.77
CA GLU A 18 14.92 21.05 -1.05
C GLU A 18 15.81 19.82 -1.29
N TYR A 19 16.95 20.00 -1.95
CA TYR A 19 17.93 18.94 -2.19
C TYR A 19 18.52 18.41 -0.89
N VAL A 20 18.86 19.31 0.04
CA VAL A 20 19.34 18.95 1.38
C VAL A 20 18.32 18.10 2.14
N ILE A 21 17.06 18.53 2.18
CA ILE A 21 16.00 17.79 2.87
C ILE A 21 15.72 16.46 2.20
N SER A 22 15.75 16.41 0.88
CA SER A 22 15.59 15.15 0.14
C SER A 22 16.70 14.15 0.49
N ILE A 23 17.95 14.62 0.64
CA ILE A 23 19.06 13.79 1.13
C ILE A 23 18.80 13.33 2.56
N ALA A 24 18.36 14.22 3.45
CA ALA A 24 18.05 13.86 4.83
C ALA A 24 16.93 12.81 4.91
N ALA A 25 15.85 12.99 4.13
CA ALA A 25 14.74 12.06 4.01
C ALA A 25 15.19 10.68 3.50
N GLY A 26 16.12 10.66 2.53
CA GLY A 26 16.69 9.43 1.96
C GLY A 26 17.81 8.79 2.79
N SER A 27 18.25 9.43 3.88
CA SER A 27 19.41 8.98 4.64
C SER A 27 19.11 7.70 5.42
N ARG A 28 19.85 6.64 5.09
CA ARG A 28 19.67 5.30 5.69
C ARG A 28 20.18 5.22 7.13
N ARG A 29 21.13 6.08 7.51
CA ARG A 29 21.74 6.13 8.85
C ARG A 29 21.50 7.51 9.43
N ASN A 30 20.96 7.57 10.65
CA ASN A 30 20.65 8.82 11.35
C ASN A 30 19.80 9.81 10.52
N GLY A 31 18.97 9.33 9.59
CA GLY A 31 18.15 10.20 8.73
C GLY A 31 17.12 11.02 9.52
N ASP A 32 16.62 10.48 10.62
CA ASP A 32 15.79 11.21 11.60
C ASP A 32 16.55 12.38 12.23
N LYS A 33 17.82 12.18 12.62
CA LYS A 33 18.68 13.24 13.15
C LYS A 33 19.06 14.26 12.08
N ALA A 34 19.41 13.79 10.88
CA ALA A 34 19.75 14.66 9.76
C ALA A 34 18.55 15.54 9.38
N MET A 35 17.33 14.95 9.33
CA MET A 35 16.11 15.70 9.08
C MET A 35 15.89 16.76 10.17
N LYS A 36 16.00 16.37 11.44
CA LYS A 36 15.86 17.30 12.56
C LYS A 36 16.87 18.45 12.47
N SER A 37 18.17 18.15 12.34
CA SER A 37 19.20 19.18 12.21
C SER A 37 18.98 20.08 10.98
N SER A 38 18.47 19.55 9.88
CA SER A 38 18.16 20.34 8.69
C SER A 38 17.08 21.38 8.95
N LEU A 39 16.01 20.95 9.63
CA LEU A 39 14.89 21.82 9.95
C LEU A 39 15.24 22.80 11.08
N ASP A 40 16.06 22.40 12.05
CA ASP A 40 16.51 23.27 13.14
C ASP A 40 17.43 24.39 12.62
N ASN A 41 18.31 24.09 11.66
CA ASN A 41 19.29 25.05 11.15
C ASN A 41 18.73 26.01 10.11
N VAL A 42 17.81 25.56 9.25
CA VAL A 42 17.28 26.36 8.13
C VAL A 42 15.82 26.80 8.38
N GLY A 43 15.17 26.25 9.41
CA GLY A 43 13.89 26.74 9.91
C GLY A 43 12.74 26.72 8.90
N ALA A 44 12.00 27.82 8.86
CA ALA A 44 10.76 28.01 8.07
C ALA A 44 11.01 28.21 6.56
N GLU A 45 12.26 28.43 6.14
CA GLU A 45 12.61 28.70 4.73
C GLU A 45 12.60 27.42 3.89
N VAL A 46 12.70 26.27 4.56
CA VAL A 46 12.63 24.95 3.96
C VAL A 46 11.18 24.48 3.89
N GLN A 47 10.69 24.12 2.70
CA GLN A 47 9.38 23.52 2.53
C GLN A 47 9.46 21.99 2.47
N ILE A 48 8.56 21.31 3.16
CA ILE A 48 8.37 19.87 2.99
C ILE A 48 7.51 19.62 1.76
N THR A 49 8.16 19.28 0.65
CA THR A 49 7.46 18.97 -0.60
C THR A 49 6.87 17.56 -0.59
N GLU A 50 5.98 17.31 -1.55
CA GLU A 50 5.43 15.97 -1.78
C GLU A 50 6.56 14.94 -2.01
N GLU A 51 7.60 15.32 -2.74
CA GLU A 51 8.72 14.44 -3.09
C GLU A 51 9.58 14.09 -1.87
N VAL A 52 9.76 15.04 -0.94
CA VAL A 52 10.39 14.77 0.37
C VAL A 52 9.57 13.74 1.17
N SER A 53 8.25 13.87 1.17
CA SER A 53 7.35 12.94 1.86
C SER A 53 7.42 11.54 1.24
N ILE A 54 7.42 11.44 -0.09
CA ILE A 54 7.61 10.19 -0.82
C ILE A 54 8.98 9.57 -0.51
N THR A 55 10.03 10.38 -0.48
CA THR A 55 11.38 9.92 -0.14
C THR A 55 11.45 9.35 1.28
N ALA A 56 10.82 10.02 2.25
CA ALA A 56 10.71 9.51 3.62
C ALA A 56 9.92 8.19 3.67
N ILE A 57 8.83 8.09 2.91
CA ILE A 57 8.02 6.86 2.79
C ILE A 57 8.83 5.72 2.16
N ALA A 58 9.65 6.00 1.14
CA ALA A 58 10.51 5.01 0.50
C ALA A 58 11.73 4.61 1.37
N ASN A 59 12.05 5.39 2.41
CA ASN A 59 13.19 5.09 3.27
C ASN A 59 12.89 3.88 4.19
N VAL A 60 13.43 2.73 3.82
CA VAL A 60 13.25 1.45 4.55
C VAL A 60 13.82 1.48 5.97
N TYR A 61 14.86 2.30 6.24
CA TYR A 61 15.61 2.23 7.49
C TYR A 61 15.13 3.23 8.54
N GLN A 62 14.85 4.47 8.14
CA GLN A 62 14.47 5.55 9.05
C GLN A 62 13.13 6.21 8.67
N GLY A 63 12.50 5.78 7.57
CA GLY A 63 11.35 6.46 7.00
C GLY A 63 10.18 6.63 7.95
N LYS A 64 9.90 5.65 8.83
CA LYS A 64 8.83 5.78 9.83
C LYS A 64 9.12 6.90 10.83
N LYS A 65 10.36 6.99 11.33
CA LYS A 65 10.75 8.04 12.28
C LYS A 65 10.77 9.41 11.63
N ILE A 66 11.30 9.50 10.42
CA ILE A 66 11.31 10.74 9.63
C ILE A 66 9.87 11.19 9.39
N LEU A 67 9.01 10.29 8.90
CA LEU A 67 7.61 10.60 8.63
C LEU A 67 6.85 11.02 9.89
N ALA A 68 7.06 10.34 11.03
CA ALA A 68 6.47 10.72 12.31
C ALA A 68 6.91 12.12 12.74
N PHE A 69 8.21 12.40 12.68
CA PHE A 69 8.76 13.72 13.00
C PHE A 69 8.18 14.81 12.10
N LEU A 70 8.11 14.58 10.78
CA LEU A 70 7.53 15.54 9.85
C LEU A 70 6.04 15.78 10.13
N LEU A 71 5.27 14.73 10.42
CA LEU A 71 3.84 14.83 10.77
C LEU A 71 3.60 15.52 12.11
N ASP A 72 4.53 15.45 13.06
CA ASP A 72 4.40 16.09 14.37
C ASP A 72 4.83 17.58 14.32
N GLU A 73 5.89 17.92 13.60
CA GLU A 73 6.47 19.27 13.61
C GLU A 73 6.05 20.15 12.42
N ARG A 74 5.71 19.55 11.28
CA ARG A 74 5.43 20.25 10.00
C ARG A 74 4.14 19.76 9.35
N GLU A 75 3.17 19.35 10.15
CA GLU A 75 1.90 18.77 9.69
C GLU A 75 1.22 19.59 8.58
N ALA A 76 1.16 20.91 8.78
CA ALA A 76 0.48 21.85 7.88
C ALA A 76 1.11 21.94 6.48
N GLU A 77 2.37 21.52 6.32
CA GLU A 77 3.07 21.50 5.04
C GLU A 77 2.91 20.19 4.30
N ILE A 78 2.62 19.11 5.03
CA ILE A 78 2.47 17.79 4.44
C ILE A 78 1.12 17.70 3.76
N GLN A 79 1.17 17.66 2.43
CA GLN A 79 0.01 17.34 1.60
C GLN A 79 -0.10 15.83 1.43
N ILE A 80 -1.21 15.27 1.91
CA ILE A 80 -1.53 13.86 1.72
C ILE A 80 -2.25 13.69 0.39
N THR A 81 -1.47 13.60 -0.68
CA THR A 81 -1.99 13.38 -2.04
C THR A 81 -2.16 11.89 -2.33
N GLU A 82 -2.86 11.57 -3.42
CA GLU A 82 -2.97 10.19 -3.89
C GLU A 82 -1.60 9.57 -4.24
N LYS A 83 -0.65 10.37 -4.74
CA LYS A 83 0.71 9.90 -5.05
C LYS A 83 1.47 9.51 -3.79
N VAL A 84 1.34 10.27 -2.70
CA VAL A 84 1.92 9.95 -1.38
C VAL A 84 1.38 8.63 -0.84
N ILE A 85 0.05 8.42 -0.93
CA ILE A 85 -0.58 7.18 -0.48
C ILE A 85 -0.18 6.00 -1.37
N LYS A 86 -0.17 6.16 -2.70
CA LYS A 86 0.30 5.11 -3.64
C LYS A 86 1.76 4.74 -3.37
N ALA A 87 2.64 5.69 -3.08
CA ALA A 87 4.02 5.40 -2.71
C ALA A 87 4.11 4.55 -1.41
N ALA A 88 3.24 4.81 -0.43
CA ALA A 88 3.17 3.99 0.78
C ALA A 88 2.66 2.58 0.49
N ILE A 89 1.71 2.44 -0.43
CA ILE A 89 1.12 1.16 -0.85
C ILE A 89 2.12 0.31 -1.67
N GLN A 90 2.80 0.89 -2.65
CA GLN A 90 3.59 0.15 -3.64
C GLN A 90 4.92 -0.39 -3.11
N GLU A 91 5.41 0.16 -2.01
CA GLU A 91 6.68 -0.28 -1.44
C GLU A 91 6.62 -1.70 -0.87
N LEU A 92 7.65 -2.48 -1.20
CA LEU A 92 7.69 -3.94 -0.97
C LEU A 92 8.12 -4.30 0.47
N THR A 93 8.60 -3.34 1.26
CA THR A 93 9.17 -3.62 2.57
C THR A 93 8.53 -2.80 3.69
N ARG A 94 7.77 -3.47 4.56
CA ARG A 94 7.39 -3.00 5.91
C ARG A 94 6.80 -1.59 5.98
N ASN A 95 6.09 -1.16 4.93
CA ASN A 95 5.45 0.14 4.90
C ASN A 95 4.05 0.13 5.53
N GLU A 96 3.56 -1.02 6.03
CA GLU A 96 2.27 -1.07 6.73
C GLU A 96 2.27 -0.13 7.94
N GLU A 97 3.39 -0.04 8.67
CA GLU A 97 3.52 0.88 9.80
C GLU A 97 3.51 2.36 9.38
N LYS A 98 4.01 2.69 8.19
CA LYS A 98 3.97 4.06 7.65
C LYS A 98 2.58 4.40 7.13
N MET A 99 1.91 3.45 6.48
CA MET A 99 0.49 3.58 6.12
C MET A 99 -0.33 3.82 7.37
N LEU A 100 -0.26 2.95 8.38
CA LEU A 100 -0.99 3.12 9.63
C LEU A 100 -0.73 4.50 10.26
N LEU A 101 0.52 4.96 10.30
CA LEU A 101 0.85 6.31 10.79
C LEU A 101 0.16 7.43 9.99
N LEU A 102 0.15 7.35 8.65
CA LEU A 102 -0.54 8.32 7.80
C LEU A 102 -2.05 8.32 8.05
N PHE A 103 -2.67 7.13 8.11
CA PHE A 103 -4.10 6.99 8.35
C PHE A 103 -4.51 7.42 9.76
N ASP A 104 -3.70 7.11 10.78
CA ASP A 104 -3.99 7.49 12.18
C ASP A 104 -3.87 9.01 12.40
N LYS A 105 -2.92 9.67 11.72
CA LYS A 105 -2.71 11.12 11.86
C LYS A 105 -3.59 11.95 10.93
N ARG A 106 -3.80 11.49 9.69
CA ARG A 106 -4.40 12.29 8.60
C ARG A 106 -5.51 11.56 7.85
N GLY A 107 -6.04 10.46 8.40
CA GLY A 107 -7.02 9.61 7.72
C GLY A 107 -8.28 10.33 7.23
N ALA A 108 -8.73 11.37 7.94
CA ALA A 108 -9.90 12.15 7.54
C ALA A 108 -9.71 12.93 6.22
N GLU A 109 -8.47 13.14 5.79
CA GLU A 109 -8.10 13.79 4.54
C GLU A 109 -7.89 12.79 3.39
N ILE A 110 -7.79 11.49 3.73
CA ILE A 110 -7.50 10.45 2.75
C ILE A 110 -8.79 9.95 2.13
N GLN A 111 -8.97 10.26 0.85
CA GLN A 111 -9.98 9.61 0.02
C GLN A 111 -9.38 8.38 -0.66
N ILE A 112 -9.88 7.20 -0.33
CA ILE A 112 -9.46 5.94 -0.97
C ILE A 112 -10.08 5.86 -2.36
N THR A 113 -9.23 5.76 -3.38
CA THR A 113 -9.64 5.59 -4.77
C THR A 113 -9.61 4.11 -5.17
N GLU A 114 -10.31 3.79 -6.26
CA GLU A 114 -10.24 2.45 -6.88
C GLU A 114 -8.80 2.09 -7.25
N ASP A 115 -8.02 3.03 -7.77
CA ASP A 115 -6.62 2.78 -8.15
C ASP A 115 -5.72 2.48 -6.94
N MET A 116 -5.95 3.13 -5.80
CA MET A 116 -5.23 2.79 -4.56
C MET A 116 -5.57 1.36 -4.11
N MET A 117 -6.84 0.96 -4.20
CA MET A 117 -7.26 -0.39 -3.88
C MET A 117 -6.60 -1.40 -4.83
N LYS A 118 -6.60 -1.14 -6.14
CA LYS A 118 -5.93 -1.99 -7.13
C LYS A 118 -4.42 -2.11 -6.84
N ALA A 119 -3.75 -1.01 -6.52
CA ALA A 119 -2.34 -1.02 -6.15
C ALA A 119 -2.06 -1.87 -4.88
N ALA A 120 -2.98 -1.87 -3.91
CA ALA A 120 -2.86 -2.72 -2.71
C ALA A 120 -3.13 -4.20 -2.98
N ILE A 121 -3.91 -4.51 -4.02
CA ILE A 121 -4.28 -5.86 -4.46
C ILE A 121 -3.21 -6.49 -5.37
N GLU A 122 -2.23 -5.72 -5.85
CA GLU A 122 -1.11 -6.26 -6.64
C GLU A 122 -0.49 -7.51 -5.99
N ASP A 123 0.03 -8.42 -6.83
CA ASP A 123 0.56 -9.73 -6.44
C ASP A 123 1.91 -9.61 -5.71
N THR A 124 1.89 -8.95 -4.56
CA THR A 124 3.04 -8.65 -3.71
C THR A 124 2.82 -9.14 -2.29
N PRO A 125 3.89 -9.53 -1.57
CA PRO A 125 3.79 -9.86 -0.16
C PRO A 125 3.15 -8.72 0.65
N GLY A 126 2.20 -9.04 1.50
CA GLY A 126 1.52 -8.07 2.37
C GLY A 126 0.31 -7.37 1.74
N GLY A 127 -0.07 -7.70 0.50
CA GLY A 127 -1.25 -7.13 -0.16
C GLY A 127 -2.52 -7.18 0.68
N LYS A 128 -2.82 -8.32 1.34
CA LYS A 128 -3.99 -8.45 2.23
C LYS A 128 -3.97 -7.43 3.38
N VAL A 129 -2.80 -7.18 3.97
CA VAL A 129 -2.67 -6.21 5.07
C VAL A 129 -2.89 -4.79 4.56
N LYS A 130 -2.37 -4.48 3.37
CA LYS A 130 -2.59 -3.17 2.71
C LYS A 130 -4.08 -2.96 2.42
N VAL A 131 -4.76 -3.93 1.82
CA VAL A 131 -6.22 -3.91 1.61
C VAL A 131 -6.97 -3.72 2.93
N ALA A 132 -6.50 -4.38 4.00
CA ALA A 132 -7.12 -4.25 5.31
C ALA A 132 -6.98 -2.87 5.94
N ILE A 133 -5.84 -2.21 5.75
CA ILE A 133 -5.62 -0.83 6.19
C ILE A 133 -6.48 0.13 5.37
N LEU A 134 -6.51 -0.02 4.03
CA LEU A 134 -7.25 0.90 3.17
C LEU A 134 -8.76 0.85 3.43
N ALA A 135 -9.31 -0.36 3.60
CA ALA A 135 -10.73 -0.58 3.85
C ALA A 135 -11.12 -0.47 5.34
N ASP A 136 -10.27 0.09 6.20
CA ASP A 136 -10.60 0.29 7.60
C ASP A 136 -11.49 1.53 7.81
N ASP A 137 -12.59 1.38 8.55
CA ASP A 137 -13.63 2.43 8.75
C ASP A 137 -13.16 3.59 9.64
N ARG A 138 -11.92 3.56 10.13
CA ARG A 138 -11.41 4.54 11.11
C ARG A 138 -11.40 5.99 10.61
N ALA A 139 -11.44 6.23 9.31
CA ALA A 139 -11.59 7.58 8.76
C ALA A 139 -11.99 7.67 7.27
N THR A 140 -12.00 6.56 6.54
CA THR A 140 -12.11 6.59 5.07
C THR A 140 -13.43 6.03 4.59
N LYS A 141 -14.08 6.74 3.65
CA LYS A 141 -15.21 6.20 2.90
C LYS A 141 -14.65 5.39 1.74
N VAL A 142 -14.50 4.09 1.91
CA VAL A 142 -14.12 3.22 0.81
C VAL A 142 -15.34 2.78 0.03
N GLN A 143 -15.35 3.05 -1.27
CA GLN A 143 -16.32 2.44 -2.17
C GLN A 143 -15.66 1.22 -2.82
N ILE A 144 -16.12 0.03 -2.46
CA ILE A 144 -15.69 -1.20 -3.15
C ILE A 144 -16.47 -1.29 -4.47
N THR A 145 -15.75 -1.33 -5.58
CA THR A 145 -16.31 -1.42 -6.93
C THR A 145 -16.11 -2.81 -7.51
N GLU A 146 -16.81 -3.11 -8.60
CA GLU A 146 -16.60 -4.37 -9.36
C GLU A 146 -15.15 -4.50 -9.85
N GLU A 147 -14.51 -3.40 -10.23
CA GLU A 147 -13.13 -3.43 -10.72
C GLU A 147 -12.12 -3.74 -9.62
N VAL A 148 -12.39 -3.34 -8.36
CA VAL A 148 -11.61 -3.79 -7.19
C VAL A 148 -11.77 -5.29 -6.99
N LEU A 149 -12.98 -5.81 -7.09
CA LEU A 149 -13.23 -7.25 -6.99
C LEU A 149 -12.54 -8.03 -8.10
N LYS A 150 -12.59 -7.57 -9.35
CA LYS A 150 -11.89 -8.20 -10.48
C LYS A 150 -10.39 -8.27 -10.23
N ALA A 151 -9.79 -7.17 -9.77
CA ALA A 151 -8.37 -7.18 -9.42
C ALA A 151 -8.05 -8.24 -8.34
N ALA A 152 -8.93 -8.39 -7.34
CA ALA A 152 -8.75 -9.40 -6.30
C ALA A 152 -8.99 -10.82 -6.81
N ILE A 153 -9.89 -11.01 -7.79
CA ILE A 153 -10.08 -12.30 -8.48
C ILE A 153 -8.78 -12.67 -9.19
N GLU A 154 -8.14 -11.75 -9.91
CA GLU A 154 -6.89 -12.04 -10.63
C GLU A 154 -5.66 -12.22 -9.72
N ASN A 155 -5.76 -11.87 -8.44
CA ASN A 155 -4.67 -12.07 -7.48
C ASN A 155 -4.47 -13.57 -7.17
N ASN A 156 -3.23 -14.04 -7.28
CA ASN A 156 -2.88 -15.46 -7.21
C ASN A 156 -2.34 -15.93 -5.86
N TYR A 157 -2.21 -15.01 -4.91
CA TYR A 157 -1.59 -15.27 -3.61
C TYR A 157 -2.61 -15.18 -2.47
N GLN A 158 -3.40 -14.11 -2.43
CA GLN A 158 -4.34 -13.80 -1.34
C GLN A 158 -5.71 -13.31 -1.85
N GLY A 159 -5.98 -13.40 -3.16
CA GLY A 159 -7.19 -12.90 -3.81
C GLY A 159 -8.49 -13.33 -3.14
N ARG A 160 -8.66 -14.64 -2.87
CA ARG A 160 -9.84 -15.16 -2.15
C ARG A 160 -10.01 -14.51 -0.78
N GLN A 161 -8.93 -14.42 0.00
CA GLN A 161 -8.97 -13.82 1.34
C GLN A 161 -9.27 -12.32 1.31
N MET A 162 -8.78 -11.61 0.28
CA MET A 162 -9.12 -10.20 0.05
C MET A 162 -10.60 -10.06 -0.27
N ILE A 163 -11.16 -10.88 -1.16
CA ILE A 163 -12.58 -10.83 -1.52
C ILE A 163 -13.47 -11.09 -0.31
N VAL A 164 -13.19 -12.13 0.48
CA VAL A 164 -13.92 -12.40 1.74
C VAL A 164 -13.94 -11.15 2.62
N PHE A 165 -12.75 -10.57 2.86
CA PHE A 165 -12.60 -9.40 3.71
C PHE A 165 -13.34 -8.16 3.18
N LEU A 166 -13.31 -7.93 1.87
CA LEU A 166 -14.02 -6.83 1.20
C LEU A 166 -15.54 -7.01 1.23
N LEU A 167 -16.03 -8.25 1.09
CA LEU A 167 -17.45 -8.56 1.14
C LEU A 167 -18.01 -8.44 2.55
N ASP A 168 -17.27 -8.85 3.58
CA ASP A 168 -17.71 -8.75 4.97
C ASP A 168 -17.83 -7.30 5.45
N ARG A 169 -17.06 -6.38 4.87
CA ARG A 169 -17.21 -4.93 5.13
C ARG A 169 -18.34 -4.26 4.35
N CYS A 170 -18.82 -4.90 3.28
CA CYS A 170 -19.92 -4.39 2.49
C CYS A 170 -21.26 -4.89 3.05
N GLU A 171 -21.71 -4.34 4.18
CA GLU A 171 -22.95 -4.81 4.85
C GLU A 171 -24.25 -4.67 4.02
N SER A 172 -24.28 -3.94 2.89
CA SER A 172 -25.56 -3.74 2.17
C SER A 172 -25.53 -3.27 0.71
N ARG A 173 -24.38 -3.15 0.03
CA ARG A 173 -24.35 -2.40 -1.25
C ARG A 173 -23.66 -3.04 -2.45
N MET A 174 -22.90 -4.11 -2.27
CA MET A 174 -22.19 -4.70 -3.40
C MET A 174 -22.95 -5.92 -3.91
N PHE A 175 -23.70 -5.73 -4.99
CA PHE A 175 -24.28 -6.83 -5.73
C PHE A 175 -23.16 -7.58 -6.44
N ILE A 176 -22.98 -8.87 -6.11
CA ILE A 176 -22.15 -9.75 -6.93
C ILE A 176 -22.80 -9.86 -8.30
N THR A 177 -22.22 -9.19 -9.29
CA THR A 177 -22.78 -9.17 -10.64
C THR A 177 -22.51 -10.48 -11.38
N GLU A 178 -23.25 -10.69 -12.46
CA GLU A 178 -22.99 -11.82 -13.35
C GLU A 178 -21.56 -11.77 -13.92
N GLN A 179 -21.02 -10.58 -14.14
CA GLN A 179 -19.66 -10.42 -14.65
C GLN A 179 -18.62 -10.93 -13.64
N ILE A 180 -18.77 -10.61 -12.36
CA ILE A 180 -17.89 -11.11 -11.29
C ILE A 180 -17.89 -12.65 -11.22
N ILE A 181 -19.07 -13.28 -11.39
CA ILE A 181 -19.17 -14.75 -11.45
C ILE A 181 -18.45 -15.30 -12.69
N LYS A 182 -18.61 -14.65 -13.84
CA LYS A 182 -17.94 -15.07 -15.09
C LYS A 182 -16.43 -14.96 -14.98
N ASP A 183 -15.93 -13.88 -14.38
CA ASP A 183 -14.49 -13.66 -14.19
C ASP A 183 -13.89 -14.71 -13.25
N ALA A 184 -14.57 -15.01 -12.12
CA ALA A 184 -14.15 -16.09 -11.22
C ALA A 184 -14.18 -17.47 -11.89
N ALA A 185 -15.22 -17.78 -12.68
CA ALA A 185 -15.31 -19.02 -13.44
C ALA A 185 -14.23 -19.13 -14.53
N ALA A 186 -13.90 -18.02 -15.21
CA ALA A 186 -12.82 -17.97 -16.19
C ALA A 186 -11.46 -18.27 -15.53
N LYS A 187 -11.21 -17.72 -14.33
CA LYS A 187 -10.01 -18.05 -13.55
C LYS A 187 -9.92 -19.55 -13.23
N VAL A 188 -11.02 -20.18 -12.79
CA VAL A 188 -11.07 -21.63 -12.54
C VAL A 188 -10.71 -22.42 -13.80
N LEU A 189 -11.28 -22.06 -14.95
CA LEU A 189 -10.97 -22.72 -16.23
C LEU A 189 -9.50 -22.58 -16.60
N SER A 190 -8.94 -21.38 -16.48
CA SER A 190 -7.52 -21.13 -16.72
C SER A 190 -6.61 -21.97 -15.80
N ARG A 191 -6.93 -22.05 -14.50
CA ARG A 191 -6.19 -22.90 -13.55
C ARG A 191 -6.29 -24.38 -13.86
N LYS A 192 -7.44 -24.83 -14.35
CA LYS A 192 -7.63 -26.22 -14.78
C LYS A 192 -6.78 -26.53 -16.01
N GLU A 193 -6.75 -25.66 -17.01
CA GLU A 193 -5.89 -25.81 -18.19
C GLU A 193 -4.40 -25.85 -17.82
N GLU A 194 -3.96 -25.01 -16.89
CA GLU A 194 -2.59 -25.02 -16.37
C GLU A 194 -2.27 -26.34 -15.63
N PHE A 195 -3.20 -26.82 -14.80
CA PHE A 195 -3.04 -28.10 -14.10
C PHE A 195 -3.01 -29.28 -15.08
N ASP A 196 -3.86 -29.30 -16.10
CA ASP A 196 -3.85 -30.38 -17.11
C ASP A 196 -2.54 -30.39 -17.91
N LYS A 197 -1.96 -29.21 -18.15
CA LYS A 197 -0.70 -29.05 -18.90
C LYS A 197 0.55 -29.33 -18.06
N TYR A 198 0.58 -28.87 -16.81
CA TYR A 198 1.80 -28.85 -15.98
C TYR A 198 1.67 -29.62 -14.66
N GLY A 199 0.49 -30.09 -14.29
CA GLY A 199 0.23 -30.81 -13.03
C GLY A 199 0.89 -32.18 -12.95
N SER A 200 1.29 -32.77 -14.07
CA SER A 200 2.06 -34.02 -14.10
C SER A 200 3.52 -33.84 -13.68
N TYR A 201 4.02 -32.60 -13.61
CA TYR A 201 5.38 -32.32 -13.16
C TYR A 201 5.44 -32.30 -11.63
N ILE A 202 6.13 -33.31 -11.06
CA ILE A 202 6.22 -33.59 -9.61
C ILE A 202 6.53 -32.34 -8.76
N GLY A 203 7.33 -31.40 -9.27
CA GLY A 203 7.72 -30.19 -8.54
C GLY A 203 6.64 -29.11 -8.43
N PHE A 204 5.58 -29.17 -9.24
CA PHE A 204 4.56 -28.12 -9.32
C PHE A 204 3.13 -28.61 -9.10
N ALA A 205 2.90 -29.93 -9.14
CA ALA A 205 1.58 -30.55 -8.99
C ALA A 205 0.78 -30.02 -7.79
N GLY A 206 1.40 -29.95 -6.61
CA GLY A 206 0.75 -29.47 -5.40
C GLY A 206 0.42 -27.97 -5.42
N ALA A 207 1.27 -27.15 -6.05
CA ALA A 207 1.04 -25.71 -6.15
C ALA A 207 -0.13 -25.39 -7.10
N PHE A 208 -0.16 -26.03 -8.27
CA PHE A 208 -1.27 -25.88 -9.22
C PHE A 208 -2.59 -26.43 -8.66
N GLN A 209 -2.53 -27.57 -7.96
CA GLN A 209 -3.72 -28.12 -7.30
C GLN A 209 -4.28 -27.15 -6.24
N ALA A 210 -3.43 -26.60 -5.37
CA ALA A 210 -3.85 -25.64 -4.35
C ALA A 210 -4.45 -24.36 -4.96
N GLN A 211 -3.90 -23.87 -6.07
CA GLN A 211 -4.44 -22.70 -6.78
C GLN A 211 -5.80 -22.98 -7.44
N LEU A 212 -5.99 -24.18 -7.98
CA LEU A 212 -7.26 -24.61 -8.55
C LEU A 212 -8.33 -24.77 -7.47
N GLU A 213 -7.99 -25.42 -6.35
CA GLU A 213 -8.87 -25.54 -5.17
C GLU A 213 -9.26 -24.15 -4.63
N ASP A 214 -8.30 -23.23 -4.49
CA ASP A 214 -8.56 -21.85 -4.04
C ASP A 214 -9.52 -21.09 -4.97
N SER A 215 -9.36 -21.25 -6.28
CA SER A 215 -10.21 -20.61 -7.28
C SER A 215 -11.63 -21.19 -7.29
N ASN A 216 -11.77 -22.51 -7.06
CA ASN A 216 -13.07 -23.16 -6.93
C ASN A 216 -13.83 -22.68 -5.68
N GLU A 217 -13.16 -22.66 -4.52
CA GLU A 217 -13.77 -22.15 -3.28
C GLU A 217 -14.20 -20.69 -3.41
N LEU A 218 -13.42 -19.87 -4.12
CA LEU A 218 -13.80 -18.49 -4.43
C LEU A 218 -15.08 -18.43 -5.27
N LEU A 219 -15.18 -19.23 -6.33
CA LEU A 219 -16.37 -19.25 -7.19
C LEU A 219 -17.62 -19.70 -6.40
N GLU A 220 -17.52 -20.75 -5.59
CA GLU A 220 -18.61 -21.22 -4.73
C GLU A 220 -19.06 -20.11 -3.76
N LEU A 221 -18.13 -19.43 -3.10
CA LEU A 221 -18.43 -18.33 -2.20
C LEU A 221 -19.19 -17.20 -2.90
N LEU A 222 -18.78 -16.84 -4.11
CA LEU A 222 -19.43 -15.77 -4.87
C LEU A 222 -20.83 -16.18 -5.35
N LEU A 223 -21.04 -17.44 -5.73
CA LEU A 223 -22.34 -17.99 -6.09
C LEU A 223 -23.30 -17.98 -4.89
N ASP A 224 -22.83 -18.43 -3.72
CA ASP A 224 -23.62 -18.43 -2.49
C ASP A 224 -24.03 -17.02 -2.08
N ARG A 225 -23.09 -16.06 -2.11
CA ARG A 225 -23.37 -14.65 -1.79
C ARG A 225 -24.28 -13.96 -2.80
N ARG A 226 -24.30 -14.41 -4.06
CA ARG A 226 -25.23 -13.89 -5.09
C ARG A 226 -26.65 -14.43 -4.91
N GLY A 227 -26.79 -15.65 -4.39
CA GLY A 227 -28.08 -16.31 -4.19
C GLY A 227 -28.81 -15.95 -2.89
N ALA A 228 -28.09 -15.36 -1.91
CA ALA A 228 -28.63 -14.88 -0.63
C ALA A 228 -29.22 -13.47 -0.73
#